data_AF-A0A8T0DNW4-F1
#
_entry.id   AF-A0A8T0DNW4-F1
#
_cell.length_a   1.000
_cell.length_b   1.000
_cell.length_c   1.000
_cell.angle_alpha   90.00
_cell.angle_beta   90.00
_cell.angle_gamma   90.00
#
_symmetry.space_group_name_H-M   'P 1'
#
loop_
_entity.id
_entity.type
_entity.pdbx_description
1 polymer ?
#
loop_
_entity_poly.entity_id
_entity_poly.type
_entity_poly.pdbx_seq_one_letter_code
_entity_poly.pdbx_strand_id
1 'polypeptide(L)' 'RTSAYFSQGWKPGRQEAPLHPHHKYFLLADNGTTGKFGGELCLRRRLEQYLAQQPIDMRRYGQFFLFIYTPPVWLFVF' A
#
# COMPACT_ATOMS: atom_id res chain seq x y z
N ARG A 1 -25.09 4.79 -9.49
CA ARG A 1 -23.86 4.32 -8.80
C ARG A 1 -24.09 2.87 -8.41
N THR A 2 -23.38 1.93 -9.03
CA THR A 2 -23.43 0.51 -8.65
C THR A 2 -22.42 0.29 -7.54
N SER A 3 -22.86 -0.24 -6.40
CA SER A 3 -21.93 -0.71 -5.36
C SER A 3 -21.23 -1.97 -5.87
N ALA A 4 -19.90 -1.97 -5.90
CA ALA A 4 -19.12 -3.15 -6.24
C ALA A 4 -18.86 -3.94 -4.96
N TYR A 5 -19.52 -5.10 -4.81
CA TYR A 5 -19.28 -6.03 -3.72
C TYR A 5 -18.16 -6.99 -4.12
N PHE A 6 -17.12 -7.11 -3.29
CA PHE A 6 -16.01 -8.03 -3.51
C PHE A 6 -16.02 -9.13 -2.43
N SER A 7 -16.14 -10.39 -2.84
CA SER A 7 -15.96 -11.55 -1.98
C SER A 7 -14.52 -12.05 -2.09
N GLN A 8 -13.79 -12.08 -0.97
CA GLN A 8 -12.46 -12.69 -0.94
C GLN A 8 -12.56 -14.20 -1.16
N GLY A 9 -11.70 -14.74 -2.01
CA GLY A 9 -11.55 -16.17 -2.20
C GLY A 9 -10.16 -16.48 -2.71
N TRP A 10 -9.41 -17.31 -1.97
CA TRP A 10 -8.17 -17.87 -2.47
C TRP A 10 -8.49 -18.87 -3.58
N LYS A 11 -7.89 -18.69 -4.76
CA LYS A 11 -8.07 -19.59 -5.90
C LYS A 11 -6.80 -20.43 -6.07
N PRO A 12 -6.86 -21.75 -5.84
CA PRO A 12 -5.72 -22.62 -6.07
C PRO A 12 -5.26 -22.51 -7.53
N GLY A 13 -3.94 -22.45 -7.75
CA GLY A 13 -3.35 -22.40 -9.10
C GLY A 13 -3.28 -21.02 -9.75
N ARG A 14 -3.78 -19.95 -9.10
CA ARG A 14 -3.55 -18.58 -9.54
C ARG A 14 -2.52 -17.88 -8.65
N GLN A 15 -1.55 -17.22 -9.26
CA GLN A 15 -0.61 -16.32 -8.56
C GLN A 15 -1.26 -14.94 -8.35
N GLU A 16 -2.43 -14.94 -7.71
CA GLU A 16 -3.20 -13.74 -7.38
C GLU A 16 -3.32 -13.64 -5.85
N ALA A 17 -3.03 -12.46 -5.29
CA ALA A 17 -3.20 -12.19 -3.87
C ALA A 17 -4.50 -11.39 -3.66
N PRO A 18 -5.41 -11.82 -2.76
CA PRO A 18 -6.61 -11.06 -2.45
C PRO A 18 -6.27 -9.75 -1.73
N LEU A 19 -7.06 -8.70 -1.98
CA LEU A 19 -6.96 -7.41 -1.27
C LEU A 19 -7.36 -7.56 0.20
N HIS A 20 -6.70 -6.88 1.12
CA HIS A 20 -6.99 -6.96 2.55
C HIS A 20 -8.29 -6.21 2.92
N PRO A 21 -9.24 -6.80 3.69
CA PRO A 21 -10.58 -6.24 3.84
C PRO A 21 -10.65 -5.07 4.83
N HIS A 22 -9.67 -4.93 5.72
CA HIS A 22 -9.63 -3.85 6.72
C HIS A 22 -9.02 -2.55 6.19
N HIS A 23 -8.56 -2.51 4.94
CA HIS A 23 -7.99 -1.30 4.35
C HIS A 23 -9.09 -0.45 3.73
N LYS A 24 -9.06 0.87 3.98
CA LYS A 24 -10.04 1.82 3.45
C LYS A 24 -9.71 2.31 2.04
N TYR A 25 -8.41 2.37 1.72
CA TYR A 25 -7.90 2.89 0.47
C TYR A 25 -7.00 1.87 -0.20
N PHE A 26 -7.12 1.76 -1.51
CA PHE A 26 -6.31 0.87 -2.33
C PHE A 26 -5.75 1.68 -3.51
N LEU A 27 -4.44 1.62 -3.71
CA LEU A 27 -3.81 2.03 -4.97
C LEU A 27 -3.38 0.77 -5.70
N LEU A 28 -3.86 0.60 -6.93
CA LEU A 28 -3.48 -0.50 -7.80
C LEU A 28 -2.42 0.03 -8.78
N ALA A 29 -1.26 -0.60 -8.78
CA ALA A 29 -0.19 -0.33 -9.74
C ALA A 29 -0.25 -1.40 -10.84
N ASP A 30 -0.21 -0.95 -12.10
CA ASP A 30 -0.09 -1.84 -13.25
C ASP A 30 1.23 -1.56 -13.98
N ASN A 31 1.94 -2.61 -14.35
CA ASN A 31 3.16 -2.57 -15.17
C ASN A 31 2.98 -3.27 -16.53
N GLY A 32 1.74 -3.61 -16.89
CA GLY A 32 1.39 -4.33 -18.12
C GLY A 32 1.68 -5.83 -18.08
N THR A 33 2.08 -6.38 -16.93
CA THR A 33 2.36 -7.82 -16.77
C THR A 33 1.47 -8.43 -15.70
N THR A 34 1.01 -9.67 -15.92
CA THR A 34 0.17 -10.41 -14.97
C THR A 34 0.97 -11.51 -14.26
N GLY A 35 0.65 -11.79 -12.98
CA GLY A 35 1.25 -12.90 -12.22
C GLY A 35 2.70 -12.65 -11.78
N LYS A 36 3.19 -11.40 -11.85
CA LYS A 36 4.50 -11.01 -11.33
C LYS A 36 4.34 -10.06 -10.16
N PHE A 37 5.11 -10.30 -9.11
CA PHE A 37 5.18 -9.42 -7.94
C PHE A 37 6.23 -8.32 -8.17
N GLY A 38 6.02 -7.13 -7.60
CA GLY A 38 7.02 -6.05 -7.58
C GLY A 38 6.74 -4.87 -8.50
N GLY A 39 5.67 -4.88 -9.29
CA GLY A 39 5.23 -3.72 -10.09
C GLY A 39 4.89 -2.49 -9.22
N GLU A 40 4.48 -2.75 -7.98
CA GLU A 40 4.11 -1.76 -6.97
C GLU A 40 5.30 -1.10 -6.26
N LEU A 41 6.50 -1.70 -6.31
CA LEU A 41 7.67 -1.22 -5.54
C LEU A 41 8.10 0.19 -5.95
N CYS A 42 8.06 0.50 -7.24
CA CYS A 42 8.41 1.83 -7.74
C CYS A 42 7.40 2.88 -7.28
N LEU A 43 6.11 2.55 -7.36
CA LEU A 43 5.02 3.41 -6.88
C LEU A 43 5.18 3.70 -5.39
N ARG A 44 5.42 2.66 -4.59
CA ARG A 44 5.61 2.78 -3.14
C ARG A 44 6.74 3.75 -2.79
N ARG A 45 7.94 3.56 -3.37
CA ARG A 45 9.09 4.42 -3.09
C ARG A 45 8.84 5.88 -3.47
N ARG A 46 8.25 6.13 -4.64
CA ARG A 46 7.95 7.49 -5.10
C ARG A 46 6.88 8.16 -4.24
N LEU A 47 5.89 7.39 -3.80
CA LEU A 47 4.83 7.90 -2.93
C LEU A 47 5.37 8.25 -1.54
N GLU A 48 6.18 7.37 -0.95
CA GLU A 48 6.86 7.64 0.32
C GLU A 48 7.74 8.90 0.22
N GLN A 49 8.55 9.03 -0.84
CA GLN A 49 9.38 10.21 -1.08
C GLN A 49 8.55 11.49 -1.29
N TYR A 50 7.46 11.40 -2.06
CA TYR A 50 6.57 12.54 -2.31
C TYR A 50 5.92 13.04 -1.02
N LEU A 51 5.43 12.12 -0.18
CA LEU A 51 4.86 12.44 1.13
C LEU A 51 5.91 13.02 2.08
N ALA A 52 7.14 12.52 2.05
CA ALA A 52 8.25 13.06 2.81
C ALA A 52 8.63 14.49 2.36
N GLN A 53 8.34 14.89 1.13
CA GLN A 53 8.60 16.26 0.66
C GLN A 53 7.44 17.22 0.93
N GLN A 54 6.28 16.73 1.37
CA GLN A 54 5.14 17.59 1.64
C GLN A 54 5.37 18.47 2.88
N PRO A 55 4.97 19.75 2.83
CA PRO A 55 5.04 20.66 3.97
C PRO A 55 4.23 20.14 5.17
N ILE A 56 4.66 20.50 6.38
CA ILE A 56 4.20 19.92 7.66
C ILE A 56 2.68 20.05 7.87
N ASP A 57 2.04 21.07 7.29
CA ASP A 57 0.59 21.24 7.34
C ASP A 57 -0.18 20.12 6.61
N MET A 58 0.42 19.48 5.60
CA MET A 58 -0.15 18.32 4.91
C MET A 58 0.15 17.00 5.66
N ARG A 59 1.26 16.94 6.41
CA ARG A 59 1.67 15.77 7.21
C ARG A 59 0.75 15.55 8.42
N ARG A 60 0.12 16.61 8.94
CA ARG A 60 -0.85 16.50 10.05
C ARG A 60 -2.17 15.82 9.67
N TYR A 61 -2.54 15.79 8.39
CA TYR A 61 -3.75 15.10 7.91
C TYR A 61 -3.53 13.63 7.52
N GLY A 62 -2.27 13.18 7.43
CA GLY A 62 -1.89 11.84 7.02
C GLY A 62 -0.91 11.21 7.99
N GLN A 63 -1.34 10.94 9.23
CA GLN A 63 -0.64 9.97 10.08
C GLN A 63 -0.81 8.55 9.52
N PHE A 64 -0.16 8.30 8.38
CA PHE A 64 0.18 6.97 7.90
C PHE A 64 1.47 6.56 8.61
N PHE A 65 1.34 6.18 9.89
CA PHE A 65 2.43 5.53 10.61
C PHE A 65 2.77 4.22 9.90
N LEU A 66 3.85 4.21 9.13
CA LEU A 66 4.48 2.97 8.70
C LEU A 66 5.30 2.43 9.88
N PHE A 67 4.66 1.65 10.74
CA PHE A 67 5.38 0.88 11.76
C PHE A 67 6.16 -0.23 11.07
N ILE A 68 7.45 -0.02 10.81
CA ILE A 68 8.36 -1.13 10.55
C ILE A 68 8.84 -1.60 11.92
N TYR A 69 8.27 -2.70 12.42
CA TYR A 69 8.70 -3.31 13.67
C TYR A 69 10.08 -3.94 13.49
N THR A 70 11.10 -3.31 14.07
CA THR A 70 12.41 -3.92 14.37
C THR A 70 12.59 -3.91 15.90
N PRO A 71 12.48 -5.05 16.59
CA PRO A 71 12.77 -5.11 18.03
C PRO A 71 14.25 -4.81 18.29
N PRO A 72 14.65 -4.05 19.34
CA PRO A 72 13.87 -3.54 20.46
C PRO A 72 13.66 -2.00 20.47
N VAL A 73 13.90 -1.27 19.38
CA VAL A 73 13.86 0.20 19.37
C VAL A 73 12.88 0.75 18.33
N TRP A 74 12.10 1.75 18.75
CA TRP A 74 11.34 2.60 17.86
C TRP A 74 12.31 3.56 17.16
N LEU A 75 12.73 3.25 15.94
CA LEU A 75 13.47 4.19 15.12
C LEU A 75 12.48 5.12 14.41
N PHE A 76 12.49 6.40 14.77
CA PHE A 76 11.82 7.44 14.01
C PHE A 76 12.69 7.80 12.79
N VAL A 77 12.15 7.65 11.58
CA VAL A 77 12.77 8.15 10.35
C VAL A 77 11.74 8.97 9.59
N PHE A 78 12.15 10.16 9.14
CA PHE A 78 11.39 11.05 8.25
C PHE A 78 11.48 10.61 6.79
#